data_AF-A0A6I8LPL4-F1
#
_entry.id   AF-A0A6I8LPL4-F1
#
_cell.length_a   1.000
_cell.length_b   1.000
_cell.length_c   1.000
_cell.angle_alpha   90.00
_cell.angle_beta   90.00
_cell.angle_gamma   90.00
#
_symmetry.space_group_name_H-M   'P 1'
#
loop_
_entity.id
_entity.type
_entity.pdbx_description
1 polymer ?
#
loop_
_entity_poly.entity_id
_entity_poly.type
_entity_poly.pdbx_seq_one_letter_code
_entity_poly.pdbx_strand_id
1 'polypeptide(L)'
;MSATTTLPAPYSSAAALGETRREVEQLVCGMPGGDPGFEHPWEIRAFAMAVTAHRRLGFDWSEFQGALIASIQDWESSDAPWSYYRHWVSALEVVMAKAGVLDAAALDVQTEEVLALPANRNHHEAHTEPIAVDPARTVPA
;
A
#
# COMPACT_ATOMS: atom_id res chain seq x y z
N MET A 1 38.49 -17.29 -17.74
CA MET A 1 38.46 -15.81 -17.78
C MET A 1 37.13 -15.39 -17.17
N SER A 2 37.10 -15.17 -15.85
CA SER A 2 35.88 -14.79 -15.14
C SER A 2 35.76 -13.28 -15.16
N ALA A 3 34.68 -12.76 -15.77
CA ALA A 3 34.37 -11.34 -15.73
C ALA A 3 33.72 -11.02 -14.38
N THR A 4 34.41 -10.22 -13.58
CA THR A 4 33.86 -9.59 -12.38
C THR A 4 32.90 -8.49 -12.82
N THR A 5 31.60 -8.72 -12.67
CA THR A 5 30.58 -7.67 -12.81
C THR A 5 30.65 -6.77 -11.58
N THR A 6 31.41 -5.68 -11.70
CA THR A 6 31.40 -4.57 -10.75
C THR A 6 30.07 -3.81 -10.92
N LEU A 7 29.24 -3.80 -9.87
CA LEU A 7 28.02 -2.97 -9.82
C LEU A 7 28.40 -1.47 -9.86
N PRO A 8 27.77 -0.66 -10.74
CA PRO A 8 28.03 0.78 -10.79
C PRO A 8 27.52 1.49 -9.53
N ALA A 9 28.25 2.53 -9.11
CA ALA A 9 27.92 3.35 -7.94
C ALA A 9 26.58 4.10 -8.14
N PRO A 10 25.78 4.31 -7.08
CA PRO A 10 24.35 4.62 -7.14
C PRO A 10 23.96 6.03 -7.62
N TYR A 11 24.89 6.83 -8.17
CA TYR A 11 24.59 8.19 -8.64
C TYR A 11 25.21 8.44 -10.00
N SER A 12 24.63 7.82 -11.01
CA SER A 12 24.87 8.17 -12.41
C SER A 12 23.72 9.09 -12.88
N SER A 13 23.98 9.98 -13.84
CA SER A 13 23.11 11.06 -14.33
C SER A 13 21.63 10.70 -14.55
N ALA A 14 20.75 11.69 -14.73
CA ALA A 14 19.33 11.47 -15.06
C ALA A 14 19.12 10.50 -16.25
N ALA A 15 20.05 10.49 -17.22
CA ALA A 15 20.06 9.53 -18.31
C ALA A 15 20.35 8.09 -17.82
N ALA A 16 21.30 7.91 -16.92
CA ALA A 16 21.61 6.62 -16.32
C ALA A 16 20.51 6.13 -15.38
N LEU A 17 19.84 7.01 -14.63
CA LEU A 17 18.63 6.66 -13.88
C LEU A 17 17.52 6.18 -14.82
N GLY A 18 17.34 6.82 -15.97
CA GLY A 18 16.41 6.38 -17.01
C GLY A 18 16.79 5.04 -17.66
N GLU A 19 18.09 4.74 -17.77
CA GLU A 19 18.60 3.45 -18.23
C GLU A 19 18.32 2.35 -17.19
N THR A 20 18.72 2.57 -15.94
CA THR A 20 18.48 1.64 -14.82
C THR A 20 17.00 1.38 -14.61
N ARG A 21 16.15 2.41 -14.73
CA ARG A 21 14.69 2.25 -14.67
C ARG A 21 14.18 1.31 -15.76
N ARG A 22 14.61 1.51 -17.00
CA ARG A 22 14.19 0.67 -18.14
C ARG A 22 14.67 -0.77 -17.98
N GLU A 23 15.89 -0.99 -17.50
CA GLU A 23 16.40 -2.33 -17.20
C GLU A 23 15.57 -3.04 -16.12
N VAL A 24 15.25 -2.34 -15.02
CA VAL A 24 14.39 -2.87 -13.96
C VAL A 24 12.99 -3.17 -14.48
N GLU A 25 12.37 -2.26 -15.22
CA GLU A 25 11.05 -2.46 -15.84
C GLU A 25 11.05 -3.68 -16.78
N GLN A 26 12.11 -3.85 -17.58
CA GLN A 26 12.24 -4.98 -18.51
C GLN A 26 12.41 -6.33 -17.78
N LEU A 27 13.09 -6.34 -16.63
CA LEU A 27 13.20 -7.51 -15.76
C LEU A 27 11.86 -7.84 -15.08
N VAL A 28 11.11 -6.82 -14.65
CA VAL A 28 9.82 -6.99 -13.95
C VAL A 28 8.72 -7.43 -14.91
N CYS A 29 8.64 -6.88 -16.12
CA CYS A 29 7.62 -7.25 -17.12
C CYS A 29 7.69 -8.71 -17.58
N GLY A 30 8.83 -9.38 -17.40
CA GLY A 30 9.01 -10.80 -17.73
C GLY A 30 8.84 -11.76 -16.55
N MET A 31 8.61 -11.25 -15.33
CA MET A 31 8.53 -12.08 -14.14
C MET A 31 7.12 -12.69 -14.00
N PRO A 32 6.98 -14.02 -13.88
CA PRO A 32 5.68 -14.62 -13.57
C PRO A 32 5.20 -14.09 -12.22
N GLY A 33 4.05 -13.41 -12.21
CA GLY A 33 3.53 -12.66 -11.05
C GLY A 33 3.67 -11.14 -11.15
N GLY A 34 4.17 -10.60 -12.27
CA GLY A 34 4.21 -9.16 -12.57
C GLY A 34 2.83 -8.53 -12.88
N ASP A 35 1.79 -8.94 -12.15
CA ASP A 35 0.52 -8.22 -12.17
C ASP A 35 0.75 -6.84 -11.51
N PRO A 36 0.05 -5.77 -11.90
CA PRO A 36 0.11 -4.52 -11.16
C PRO A 36 -0.26 -4.83 -9.71
N GLY A 37 0.69 -4.71 -8.77
CA GLY A 37 0.46 -5.10 -7.37
C GLY A 37 -0.71 -4.37 -6.69
N PHE A 38 -1.24 -3.34 -7.37
CA PHE A 38 -2.43 -2.58 -7.04
C PHE A 38 -3.24 -2.32 -8.34
N GLU A 39 -4.47 -2.82 -8.41
CA GLU A 39 -5.44 -2.59 -9.48
C GLU A 39 -6.09 -1.21 -9.36
N HIS A 40 -6.24 -0.73 -8.12
CA HIS A 40 -6.86 0.55 -7.84
C HIS A 40 -5.98 1.50 -7.00
N PRO A 41 -6.09 2.82 -7.21
CA PRO A 41 -5.30 3.83 -6.48
C PRO A 41 -5.47 3.84 -4.96
N TRP A 42 -6.60 3.32 -4.48
CA TRP A 42 -6.88 3.24 -3.04
C TRP A 42 -6.16 2.06 -2.39
N GLU A 43 -5.74 1.05 -3.15
CA GLU A 43 -5.16 -0.17 -2.61
C GLU A 43 -3.75 0.06 -2.06
N ILE A 44 -2.93 0.81 -2.80
CA ILE A 44 -1.60 1.25 -2.30
C ILE A 44 -1.73 2.13 -1.05
N ARG A 45 -2.82 2.93 -0.97
CA ARG A 45 -3.11 3.74 0.22
C ARG A 45 -3.50 2.84 1.41
N ALA A 46 -4.35 1.84 1.20
CA ALA A 46 -4.71 0.87 2.23
C ALA A 46 -3.48 0.12 2.77
N PHE A 47 -2.61 -0.35 1.87
CA PHE A 47 -1.34 -0.97 2.25
C PHE A 47 -0.45 -0.03 3.08
N ALA A 48 -0.23 1.20 2.60
CA ALA A 48 0.60 2.18 3.29
C ALA A 48 0.02 2.55 4.67
N MET A 49 -1.31 2.66 4.80
CA MET A 49 -1.98 2.92 6.07
C MET A 49 -1.75 1.76 7.05
N ALA A 50 -1.92 0.51 6.64
CA ALA A 50 -1.70 -0.65 7.51
C ALA A 50 -0.25 -0.74 8.01
N VAL A 51 0.74 -0.56 7.11
CA VAL A 51 2.17 -0.56 7.49
C VAL A 51 2.50 0.60 8.44
N THR A 52 1.94 1.78 8.19
CA THR A 52 2.17 2.97 9.03
C THR A 52 1.50 2.79 10.39
N ALA A 53 0.27 2.27 10.43
CA ALA A 53 -0.46 2.00 11.66
C ALA A 53 0.28 0.98 12.53
N HIS A 54 0.81 -0.10 11.95
CA HIS A 54 1.65 -1.06 12.67
C HIS A 54 2.84 -0.38 13.35
N ARG A 55 3.57 0.47 12.62
CA ARG A 55 4.74 1.20 13.14
C ARG A 55 4.40 2.27 14.17
N ARG A 56 3.24 2.93 14.04
CA ARG A 56 2.86 4.10 14.87
C ARG A 56 2.06 3.71 16.09
N LEU A 57 1.17 2.73 15.97
CA LEU A 57 0.30 2.23 17.05
C LEU A 57 0.96 1.09 17.81
N GLY A 58 1.99 0.45 17.24
CA GLY A 58 2.78 -0.58 17.91
C GLY A 58 2.05 -1.91 18.14
N PHE A 59 0.97 -2.18 17.39
CA PHE A 59 0.32 -3.49 17.38
C PHE A 59 1.21 -4.53 16.68
N ASP A 60 1.10 -5.80 17.04
CA ASP A 60 1.90 -6.85 16.41
C ASP A 60 1.40 -7.15 15.00
N TRP A 61 2.29 -7.34 14.03
CA TRP A 61 1.90 -7.66 12.66
C TRP A 61 1.05 -8.93 12.57
N SER A 62 1.27 -9.90 13.46
CA SER A 62 0.47 -11.12 13.57
C SER A 62 -0.98 -10.86 13.97
N GLU A 63 -1.27 -9.79 14.73
CA GLU A 63 -2.65 -9.40 15.06
C GLU A 63 -3.41 -8.93 13.81
N PHE A 64 -2.73 -8.17 12.95
CA PHE A 64 -3.27 -7.77 11.65
C PHE A 64 -3.44 -8.97 10.72
N GLN A 65 -2.46 -9.87 10.64
CA GLN A 65 -2.59 -11.10 9.85
C GLN A 65 -3.77 -11.95 10.32
N GLY A 66 -3.96 -12.09 11.64
CA GLY A 66 -5.10 -12.81 12.20
C GLY A 66 -6.44 -12.16 11.83
N ALA A 67 -6.55 -10.85 11.91
CA ALA A 67 -7.74 -10.11 11.49
C ALA A 67 -8.02 -10.25 9.98
N LEU A 68 -6.97 -10.24 9.15
CA LEU A 68 -7.08 -10.46 7.71
C LEU A 68 -7.58 -11.87 7.37
N ILE A 69 -7.03 -12.89 8.02
CA ILE A 69 -7.48 -14.27 7.85
C ILE A 69 -8.96 -14.40 8.25
N ALA A 70 -9.35 -13.84 9.39
CA ALA A 70 -10.74 -13.85 9.83
C ALA A 70 -11.68 -13.17 8.80
N SER A 71 -11.28 -12.00 8.28
CA SER A 71 -12.08 -11.29 7.25
C SER A 71 -12.23 -12.11 5.95
N ILE A 72 -11.19 -12.84 5.54
CA ILE A 72 -11.25 -13.72 4.36
C ILE A 72 -12.15 -14.93 4.64
N GLN A 73 -12.04 -15.55 5.82
CA GLN A 73 -12.90 -16.67 6.22
C GLN A 73 -14.38 -16.28 6.26
N ASP A 74 -14.69 -15.09 6.79
CA ASP A 74 -16.05 -14.55 6.78
C ASP A 74 -16.56 -14.39 5.33
N TRP A 75 -15.71 -13.90 4.43
CA TRP A 75 -16.04 -13.79 3.01
C TRP A 75 -16.27 -15.14 2.32
N GLU A 76 -15.45 -16.15 2.62
CA GLU A 76 -15.61 -17.51 2.06
C GLU A 76 -16.98 -18.11 2.40
N SER A 77 -17.62 -17.63 3.47
CA SER A 77 -18.98 -18.03 3.87
C SER A 77 -20.10 -17.19 3.21
N SER A 78 -19.76 -16.27 2.32
CA SER A 78 -20.67 -15.31 1.69
C SER A 78 -20.65 -15.38 0.16
N ASP A 79 -21.69 -14.87 -0.50
CA ASP A 79 -21.74 -14.72 -1.97
C ASP A 79 -21.20 -13.36 -2.47
N ALA A 80 -20.46 -12.63 -1.63
CA ALA A 80 -19.96 -11.30 -1.98
C ALA A 80 -18.82 -11.35 -3.01
N PRO A 81 -18.64 -10.31 -3.85
CA PRO A 81 -17.51 -10.26 -4.79
C PRO A 81 -16.17 -10.13 -4.05
N TRP A 82 -15.19 -10.93 -4.47
CA TRP A 82 -13.82 -10.93 -3.93
C TRP A 82 -13.14 -9.58 -4.09
N SER A 83 -12.43 -9.13 -3.06
CA SER A 83 -11.49 -8.00 -3.16
C SER A 83 -10.47 -8.07 -2.03
N TYR A 84 -9.23 -8.46 -2.38
CA TYR A 84 -8.15 -8.66 -1.41
C TYR A 84 -7.88 -7.41 -0.55
N TYR A 85 -7.77 -6.24 -1.18
CA TYR A 85 -7.49 -5.02 -0.45
C TYR A 85 -8.68 -4.48 0.36
N ARG A 86 -9.92 -4.93 0.09
CA ARG A 86 -11.03 -4.64 1.01
C ARG A 86 -10.88 -5.40 2.31
N HIS A 87 -10.46 -6.66 2.25
CA HIS A 87 -10.13 -7.42 3.47
C HIS A 87 -8.96 -6.81 4.26
N TRP A 88 -8.00 -6.19 3.58
CA TRP A 88 -6.95 -5.39 4.25
C TRP A 88 -7.52 -4.21 5.04
N VAL A 89 -8.47 -3.47 4.45
CA VAL A 89 -9.12 -2.33 5.12
C VAL A 89 -9.93 -2.80 6.31
N SER A 90 -10.76 -3.85 6.15
CA SER A 90 -11.53 -4.43 7.26
C SER A 90 -10.63 -4.95 8.39
N ALA A 91 -9.52 -5.60 8.08
CA ALA A 91 -8.56 -6.04 9.08
C ALA A 91 -7.90 -4.86 9.82
N LEU A 92 -7.60 -3.77 9.10
CA LEU A 92 -7.03 -2.57 9.69
C LEU A 92 -8.01 -1.89 10.66
N GLU A 93 -9.29 -1.80 10.29
CA GLU A 93 -10.34 -1.26 11.17
C GLU A 93 -10.44 -2.05 12.47
N VAL A 94 -10.45 -3.39 12.39
CA VAL A 94 -10.49 -4.27 13.57
C VAL A 94 -9.29 -4.02 14.50
N VAL A 95 -8.08 -3.93 13.96
CA VAL A 95 -6.88 -3.73 14.78
C VAL A 95 -6.83 -2.31 15.36
N MET A 96 -7.24 -1.29 14.60
CA MET A 96 -7.32 0.09 15.09
C MET A 96 -8.39 0.26 16.18
N ALA A 97 -9.52 -0.44 16.07
CA ALA A 97 -10.55 -0.47 17.10
C ALA A 97 -10.03 -1.16 18.38
N LYS A 98 -9.33 -2.30 18.25
CA LYS A 98 -8.69 -2.97 19.39
C LYS A 98 -7.62 -2.11 20.07
N ALA A 99 -6.88 -1.32 19.29
CA ALA A 99 -5.91 -0.35 19.80
C ALA A 99 -6.57 0.89 20.43
N GLY A 100 -7.90 1.02 20.39
CA GLY A 100 -8.65 2.12 20.99
C GLY A 100 -8.52 3.46 20.25
N VAL A 101 -8.05 3.44 19.01
CA VAL A 101 -7.85 4.66 18.19
C VAL A 101 -8.94 4.86 17.13
N LEU A 102 -9.84 3.88 16.98
CA LEU A 102 -10.95 3.92 16.05
C LEU A 102 -12.24 3.51 16.78
N ASP A 103 -13.28 4.31 16.60
CA ASP A 103 -14.65 3.94 16.94
C ASP A 103 -15.38 3.57 15.64
N ALA A 104 -15.85 2.32 15.56
CA ALA A 104 -16.51 1.80 14.38
C ALA A 104 -17.80 2.58 14.04
N ALA A 105 -18.59 2.96 15.05
CA ALA A 105 -19.83 3.69 14.81
C ALA A 105 -19.55 5.11 14.27
N ALA A 106 -18.50 5.77 14.79
CA ALA A 106 -18.09 7.06 14.27
C ALA A 106 -17.54 6.98 12.85
N LEU A 107 -16.82 5.89 12.52
CA LEU A 107 -16.31 5.64 11.16
C LEU A 107 -17.45 5.43 10.16
N ASP A 108 -18.48 4.67 10.53
CA ASP A 108 -19.66 4.44 9.68
C ASP A 108 -20.36 5.77 9.34
N VAL A 109 -20.61 6.60 10.35
CA VAL A 109 -21.20 7.94 10.16
C VAL A 109 -20.33 8.79 9.23
N GLN A 110 -19.02 8.83 9.46
CA GLN A 110 -18.12 9.62 8.61
C GLN A 110 -18.09 9.11 7.17
N THR A 111 -18.19 7.80 6.97
CA THR A 111 -18.23 7.17 5.65
C THR A 111 -19.50 7.57 4.90
N GLU A 112 -20.65 7.53 5.55
CA GLU A 112 -21.92 7.99 4.98
C GLU A 112 -21.86 9.47 4.58
N GLU A 113 -21.30 10.33 5.45
CA GLU A 113 -21.12 11.75 5.16
C GLU A 113 -20.23 11.98 3.92
N VAL A 114 -19.12 11.25 3.80
CA VAL A 114 -18.21 11.35 2.65
C VAL A 114 -18.90 10.87 1.36
N LEU A 115 -19.65 9.78 1.42
CA LEU A 115 -20.40 9.25 0.27
C LEU A 115 -21.55 10.16 -0.17
N ALA A 116 -22.10 10.97 0.74
CA ALA A 116 -23.14 11.94 0.43
C ALA A 116 -22.60 13.20 -0.29
N LEU A 117 -21.29 13.44 -0.28
CA LEU A 117 -20.68 14.56 -0.99
C LEU A 117 -20.73 14.32 -2.52
N PRO A 118 -21.16 15.31 -3.33
CA PRO A 118 -21.09 15.20 -4.78
C PRO A 118 -19.65 14.96 -5.23
N ALA A 119 -19.45 14.07 -6.21
CA ALA A 119 -18.13 13.81 -6.79
C ALA A 119 -17.52 15.12 -7.30
N ASN A 120 -16.59 15.68 -6.53
CA ASN A 120 -15.91 16.92 -6.89
C ASN A 120 -14.59 16.60 -7.62
N ARG A 121 -14.07 17.59 -8.35
CA ARG A 121 -12.85 17.49 -9.18
C ARG A 121 -11.56 17.19 -8.40
N ASN A 122 -11.61 17.12 -7.06
CA ASN A 122 -10.52 16.71 -6.17
C ASN A 122 -10.67 15.26 -5.68
N HIS A 123 -11.59 14.47 -6.27
CA HIS A 123 -11.57 13.01 -6.13
C HIS A 123 -10.20 12.51 -6.62
N HIS A 124 -9.37 12.19 -5.63
CA HIS A 124 -7.93 11.96 -5.72
C HIS A 124 -7.49 11.33 -7.05
N GLU A 125 -6.77 12.10 -7.86
CA GLU A 125 -6.00 11.54 -8.95
C GLU A 125 -4.94 10.61 -8.37
N ALA A 126 -4.89 9.42 -8.96
CA ALA A 126 -3.96 8.37 -8.59
C ALA A 126 -2.55 8.73 -9.03
N HIS A 127 -1.69 9.10 -8.08
CA HIS A 127 -0.26 9.12 -8.35
C HIS A 127 0.29 7.70 -8.11
N THR A 128 0.44 6.94 -9.19
CA THR A 128 1.02 5.58 -9.18
C THR A 128 2.54 5.58 -9.29
N GLU A 129 3.16 6.77 -9.42
CA GLU A 129 4.61 6.89 -9.35
C GLU A 129 5.09 6.41 -7.97
N PRO A 130 6.12 5.54 -7.90
CA PRO A 130 6.70 5.12 -6.65
C PRO A 130 7.11 6.34 -5.83
N ILE A 131 6.71 6.39 -4.55
CA ILE A 131 7.19 7.42 -3.62
C ILE A 131 8.69 7.18 -3.42
N ALA A 132 9.53 7.86 -4.19
CA ALA A 132 10.96 7.90 -3.94
C ALA A 132 11.19 8.69 -2.65
N VAL A 133 11.51 7.99 -1.56
CA VAL A 133 12.05 8.64 -0.37
C VAL A 133 13.45 9.09 -0.74
N ASP A 134 13.63 10.40 -0.95
CA ASP A 134 14.95 11.00 -1.16
C ASP A 134 15.78 10.82 0.14
N PRO A 135 16.85 10.00 0.13
CA PRO A 135 17.68 9.77 1.31
C PRO A 135 18.48 11.02 1.74
N ALA A 136 18.50 12.10 0.95
CA ALA A 136 19.22 13.34 1.28
C ALA A 136 18.40 14.38 2.04
N ARG A 137 17.11 14.14 2.36
CA ARG A 137 16.36 15.05 3.25
C ARG A 137 16.61 14.71 4.73
N THR A 138 17.82 14.98 5.20
CA THR A 138 18.01 15.20 6.64
C THR A 138 17.26 16.47 7.04
N VAL A 139 16.24 16.32 7.87
CA VAL A 139 15.63 17.45 8.60
C VAL A 139 16.68 17.90 9.63
N PRO A 140 17.26 19.11 9.54
CA PRO A 140 18.07 19.63 10.63
C PRO A 140 17.16 19.99 11.82
N ALA A 141 17.69 19.75 13.02
CA ALA A 141 17.05 20.01 14.32
C ALA A 141 16.77 21.49 14.57
#